data_AF-A0AAN8Z2H3-F1
#
_entry.id   AF-A0AAN8Z2H3-F1
#
_cell.length_a   1.000
_cell.length_b   1.000
_cell.length_c   1.000
_cell.angle_alpha   90.00
_cell.angle_beta   90.00
_cell.angle_gamma   90.00
#
_symmetry.space_group_name_H-M   'P 1'
#
loop_
_entity.id
_entity.type
_entity.pdbx_description
1 polymer ?
#
loop_
_entity_poly.entity_id
_entity_poly.type
_entity_poly.pdbx_seq_one_letter_code
_entity_poly.pdbx_strand_id
1 'polypeptide(L)' 'MLVEETPAKPRSSSKRTRAAEVHNLSEKRRRSRINEKMKALQNLIPNSNKTDKASMLDEAIEYLKQLQLQVQ' A
#
# COMPACT_ATOMS: atom_id res chain seq x y z
N MET A 1 19.99 57.16 4.04
CA MET A 1 20.56 55.80 4.19
C MET A 1 19.42 54.81 4.02
N LEU A 2 19.46 53.99 2.97
CA LEU A 2 18.57 52.84 2.83
C LEU A 2 18.95 51.81 3.90
N VAL A 3 17.98 51.36 4.69
CA VAL A 3 18.10 50.12 5.46
C VAL A 3 17.25 49.07 4.76
N GLU A 4 17.90 48.02 4.27
CA GLU A 4 17.27 46.90 3.59
C GLU A 4 16.37 46.10 4.55
N GLU A 5 15.14 45.84 4.11
CA GLU A 5 14.25 44.83 4.69
C GLU A 5 14.76 43.43 4.32
N THR A 6 15.04 42.59 5.32
CA THR A 6 15.40 41.19 5.10
C THR A 6 14.15 40.33 4.91
N PRO A 7 14.06 39.45 3.89
CA PRO A 7 12.85 38.67 3.65
C PRO A 7 12.79 37.49 4.63
N ALA A 8 11.77 37.47 5.48
CA ALA A 8 11.47 36.33 6.35
C ALA A 8 11.13 35.07 5.53
N LYS A 9 11.96 34.03 5.64
CA LYS A 9 11.77 32.70 5.02
C LYS A 9 10.41 32.08 5.41
N PRO A 10 9.69 31.41 4.48
CA PRO A 10 8.35 30.91 4.73
C PRO A 10 8.40 29.67 5.64
N ARG A 11 8.12 29.84 6.94
CA ARG A 11 8.02 28.74 7.93
C ARG A 11 6.86 27.77 7.66
N SER A 12 6.00 28.04 6.67
CA SER A 12 4.81 27.24 6.34
C SER A 12 5.09 26.10 5.36
N SER A 13 6.14 26.20 4.52
CA SER A 13 6.47 25.18 3.52
C SER A 13 7.03 23.91 4.18
N SER A 14 7.98 24.02 5.12
CA SER A 14 8.55 22.87 5.84
C SER A 14 7.52 22.07 6.64
N LYS A 15 6.48 22.73 7.19
CA LYS A 15 5.39 22.03 7.89
C LYS A 15 4.54 21.18 6.95
N ARG A 16 4.26 21.69 5.73
CA ARG A 16 3.52 20.94 4.70
C ARG A 16 4.35 19.77 4.15
N THR A 17 5.66 19.96 3.96
CA THR A 17 6.58 18.88 3.54
C THR A 17 6.58 17.73 4.56
N ARG A 18 6.71 18.03 5.85
CA ARG A 18 6.68 17.01 6.91
C ARG A 18 5.35 16.26 6.97
N ALA A 19 4.23 16.96 6.81
CA ALA A 19 2.92 16.32 6.78
C ALA A 19 2.78 15.36 5.58
N ALA A 20 3.25 15.78 4.40
CA ALA A 20 3.29 14.93 3.20
C ALA A 20 4.20 13.70 3.39
N GLU A 21 5.37 13.86 4.02
CA GLU A 21 6.28 12.75 4.33
C GLU A 21 5.64 11.71 5.26
N VAL A 22 4.97 12.15 6.33
CA VAL A 22 4.25 11.26 7.27
C VAL A 22 3.12 10.53 6.55
N HIS A 23 2.35 11.23 5.73
CA HIS A 23 1.29 10.64 4.91
C HIS A 23 1.85 9.56 3.96
N ASN A 24 2.92 9.89 3.23
CA ASN A 24 3.57 8.98 2.29
C ASN A 24 4.13 7.73 2.99
N LEU A 25 4.70 7.89 4.19
CA LEU A 25 5.18 6.77 5.00
C LEU A 25 4.03 5.88 5.47
N SER A 26 2.92 6.47 5.90
CA SER A 26 1.71 5.74 6.28
C SER A 26 1.19 4.90 5.11
N GLU A 27 1.06 5.51 3.92
CA GLU A 27 0.60 4.81 2.71
C GLU A 27 1.59 3.76 2.23
N LYS A 28 2.90 3.96 2.41
CA LYS A 28 3.90 2.93 2.14
C LYS A 28 3.70 1.72 3.06
N ARG A 29 3.52 1.94 4.36
CA ARG A 29 3.26 0.85 5.34
C ARG A 29 1.96 0.11 5.02
N ARG A 30 0.89 0.81 4.66
CA ARG A 30 -0.38 0.19 4.24
C ARG A 30 -0.18 -0.71 3.02
N ARG A 31 0.55 -0.23 1.99
CA ARG A 31 0.87 -1.02 0.79
C ARG A 31 1.74 -2.25 1.10
N SER A 32 2.72 -2.13 2.01
CA SER A 32 3.53 -3.27 2.46
C SER A 32 2.67 -4.36 3.10
N ARG A 33 1.78 -4.00 4.04
CA ARG A 33 0.86 -4.95 4.68
C ARG A 33 -0.06 -5.65 3.69
N ILE A 34 -0.55 -4.94 2.67
CA ILE A 34 -1.36 -5.54 1.60
C ILE A 34 -0.51 -6.55 0.83
N ASN A 35 0.70 -6.19 0.41
CA ASN A 35 1.56 -7.09 -0.35
C ASN A 35 1.96 -8.34 0.46
N GLU A 36 2.18 -8.21 1.77
CA GLU A 36 2.41 -9.36 2.67
C GLU A 36 1.21 -10.31 2.69
N LYS A 37 -0.01 -9.76 2.81
CA LYS A 37 -1.24 -10.56 2.74
C LYS A 37 -1.43 -11.24 1.39
N MET A 38 -1.14 -10.55 0.29
CA MET A 38 -1.18 -11.15 -1.05
C MET A 38 -0.19 -12.31 -1.18
N LYS A 39 1.04 -12.15 -0.68
CA LYS A 39 2.03 -13.23 -0.70
C LYS A 39 1.61 -14.41 0.17
N ALA A 40 1.03 -14.16 1.34
CA ALA A 40 0.48 -15.21 2.18
C ALA A 40 -0.64 -15.96 1.46
N LEU A 41 -1.55 -15.24 0.79
CA LEU A 41 -2.62 -15.82 0.00
C LEU A 41 -2.08 -16.69 -1.16
N GLN A 42 -1.07 -16.21 -1.88
CA GLN A 42 -0.41 -16.97 -2.94
C GLN A 42 0.09 -18.34 -2.46
N ASN A 43 0.68 -18.40 -1.27
CA ASN A 43 1.22 -19.65 -0.72
C ASN A 43 0.12 -20.66 -0.31
N LEU A 44 -1.12 -20.19 -0.12
CA LEU A 44 -2.25 -21.02 0.28
C LEU A 44 -3.02 -21.58 -0.91
N ILE A 45 -2.87 -20.97 -2.10
CA ILE A 45 -3.59 -21.38 -3.30
C ILE A 45 -2.73 -22.37 -4.10
N PRO A 46 -3.25 -23.57 -4.40
CA PRO A 46 -2.50 -24.55 -5.18
C PRO A 46 -2.20 -24.02 -6.59
N ASN A 47 -0.95 -24.21 -7.04
CA ASN A 47 -0.47 -23.82 -8.38
C ASN A 47 -0.56 -22.31 -8.71
N SER A 48 -0.69 -21.42 -7.72
CA SER A 48 -0.78 -19.97 -7.94
C SER A 48 0.56 -19.36 -8.40
N ASN A 49 0.83 -19.38 -9.71
CA ASN A 49 1.99 -18.70 -10.31
C ASN A 49 1.74 -17.23 -10.67
N LYS A 50 0.50 -16.75 -10.50
CA LYS A 50 0.11 -15.39 -10.90
C LYS A 50 0.82 -14.36 -10.05
N THR A 51 1.41 -13.38 -10.71
CA THR A 51 2.09 -12.26 -10.08
C THR A 51 1.23 -11.00 -10.05
N ASP A 52 0.16 -10.96 -10.85
CA ASP A 52 -0.82 -9.88 -10.84
C ASP A 52 -1.87 -10.10 -9.73
N LYS A 53 -2.31 -8.99 -9.13
CA LYS A 53 -3.18 -9.04 -7.96
C LYS A 53 -4.62 -9.42 -8.29
N ALA A 54 -5.10 -9.13 -9.50
CA ALA A 54 -6.48 -9.37 -9.87
C ALA A 54 -6.72 -10.86 -10.08
N SER A 55 -5.91 -11.50 -10.93
CA SER A 55 -5.99 -12.94 -11.17
C SER A 55 -5.72 -13.77 -9.92
N MET A 56 -4.83 -13.32 -9.02
CA MET A 56 -4.63 -14.00 -7.73
C MET A 56 -5.89 -13.99 -6.85
N LEU A 57 -6.66 -12.90 -6.87
CA LEU A 57 -7.92 -12.84 -6.14
C LEU A 57 -9.00 -13.73 -6.79
N ASP A 58 -9.06 -13.77 -8.12
CA ASP A 58 -9.97 -14.65 -8.85
C ASP A 58 -9.68 -16.13 -8.53
N GLU A 59 -8.41 -16.55 -8.57
CA GLU A 59 -7.98 -17.90 -8.23
C GLU A 59 -8.27 -18.24 -6.76
N ALA A 60 -8.09 -17.28 -5.85
CA ALA A 60 -8.44 -17.45 -4.44
C ALA A 60 -9.93 -17.76 -4.24
N ILE A 61 -10.79 -16.99 -4.92
CA ILE A 61 -12.24 -17.14 -4.84
C ILE A 61 -12.64 -18.50 -5.40
N GLU A 62 -12.08 -18.90 -6.55
CA GLU A 62 -12.40 -20.19 -7.16
C GLU A 62 -11.97 -21.35 -6.27
N TYR A 63 -10.77 -21.29 -5.70
CA TYR A 63 -10.28 -22.32 -4.78
C TYR A 63 -11.18 -22.47 -3.54
N LEU A 64 -11.63 -21.35 -2.96
CA LEU A 64 -12.56 -21.38 -1.82
C LEU A 64 -13.91 -22.01 -2.17
N LYS A 65 -14.46 -21.72 -3.36
CA LYS A 65 -15.70 -22.37 -3.84
C LYS A 65 -15.54 -23.89 -3.98
N GLN A 66 -14.40 -24.33 -4.52
CA GLN A 66 -14.10 -25.76 -4.65
C GLN A 66 -14.00 -26.45 -3.29
N LEU A 67 -13.33 -25.82 -2.32
CA LEU A 67 -13.27 -26.34 -0.95
C LEU A 67 -14.65 -26.43 -0.30
N GLN A 68 -15.52 -25.43 -0.52
CA GLN A 68 -16.89 -25.46 0.00
C GLN A 68 -17.70 -26.64 -0.55
N LEU A 69 -17.51 -26.98 -1.83
CA LEU A 69 -18.18 -28.12 -2.46
C LEU A 69 -17.71 -29.48 -1.89
N GLN A 70 -16.46 -29.58 -1.42
CA GLN A 70 -15.92 -30.82 -0.84
C GLN A 70 -16.41 -31.11 0.57
N VAL A 71 -16.83 -30.09 1.31
CA VAL A 71 -17.29 -30.20 2.71
C VAL A 71 -18.82 -30.28 2.80
N GLN A 72 -19.52 -30.08 1.67
CA GLN A 72 -20.97 -30.25 1.57
C GLN A 72 -21.41 -31.70 1.48
#